data_AF-A0A0B7IYX5-F1
#
_entry.id   AF-A0A0B7IYX5-F1
#
_cell.length_a   1.000
_cell.length_b   1.000
_cell.length_c   1.000
_cell.angle_alpha   90.00
_cell.angle_beta   90.00
_cell.angle_gamma   90.00
#
_symmetry.space_group_name_H-M   'P 1'
#
loop_
_entity.id
_entity.type
_entity.pdbx_description
1 polymer ?
#
loop_
_entity_poly.entity_id
_entity_poly.type
_entity_poly.pdbx_seq_one_letter_code
_entity_poly.pdbx_strand_id
1 'polypeptide(L)'
;MPKKIIVQEVAAEDITLKVNHDKELKAKLAQIAQAEPSKTAVVKELKPTTATERTSLSELYNQNWQMSRILISNNFIAHENHWQFGFNKNGKYKAFGACNYLTGKFNASDDGAFRLGKLETSLNDCPESKDEEVMVFNMLLMADSFAIQGERLVLKSGGRVMMELRVYDQEINVQMAKRSHSKKDKKSLKDRKTSKAKSPKAKASKKKTKKSQSSQKKT
;
A
#
# COMPACT_ATOMS: atom_id res chain seq x y z
N MET A 1 17.31 22.73 -41.04
CA MET A 1 17.94 23.40 -39.88
C MET A 1 18.44 22.32 -38.92
N PRO A 2 19.76 22.19 -38.70
CA PRO A 2 20.31 21.11 -37.86
C PRO A 2 20.15 21.43 -36.37
N LYS A 3 19.58 20.49 -35.62
CA LYS A 3 19.43 20.57 -34.16
C LYS A 3 20.77 20.25 -33.49
N LYS A 4 21.32 21.22 -32.76
CA LYS A 4 22.48 21.04 -31.86
C LYS A 4 22.14 20.03 -30.77
N ILE A 5 22.94 18.99 -30.66
CA ILE A 5 22.97 18.07 -29.52
C ILE A 5 23.85 18.72 -28.45
N ILE A 6 23.28 18.99 -27.28
CA ILE A 6 24.01 19.46 -26.09
C ILE A 6 24.27 18.23 -25.25
N VAL A 7 25.54 17.81 -25.18
CA VAL A 7 26.01 16.78 -24.25
C VAL A 7 26.25 17.49 -22.92
N GLN A 8 25.53 17.09 -21.88
CA GLN A 8 25.67 17.63 -20.53
C GLN A 8 26.57 16.69 -19.74
N GLU A 9 27.77 17.19 -19.45
CA GLU A 9 28.79 16.55 -18.62
C GLU A 9 28.36 16.62 -17.15
N VAL A 10 28.18 15.46 -16.52
CA VAL A 10 27.85 15.35 -15.10
C VAL A 10 29.13 15.20 -14.30
N ALA A 11 29.41 16.21 -13.48
CA ALA A 11 30.50 16.22 -12.52
C ALA A 11 30.31 15.12 -11.47
N ALA A 12 31.39 14.36 -11.24
CA ALA A 12 31.53 13.43 -10.14
C ALA A 12 31.99 14.19 -8.89
N GLU A 13 31.15 14.25 -7.85
CA GLU A 13 31.55 14.69 -6.52
C GLU A 13 31.52 13.51 -5.54
N ASP A 14 32.74 13.06 -5.23
CA ASP A 14 33.29 12.83 -3.90
C ASP A 14 32.46 12.01 -2.88
N ILE A 15 32.74 10.70 -2.88
CA ILE A 15 32.40 9.76 -1.83
C ILE A 15 33.53 9.79 -0.79
N THR A 16 33.46 10.71 0.16
CA THR A 16 34.35 10.67 1.32
C THR A 16 33.60 11.11 2.57
N LEU A 17 32.90 10.20 3.26
CA LEU A 17 32.56 10.36 4.68
C LEU A 17 32.01 9.06 5.29
N LYS A 18 32.72 8.59 6.34
CA LYS A 18 32.32 7.69 7.44
C LYS A 18 32.97 6.30 7.49
N VAL A 19 34.30 6.31 7.70
CA VAL A 19 35.13 5.17 8.16
C VAL A 19 35.20 5.10 9.71
N ASN A 20 34.25 5.67 10.45
CA ASN A 20 34.38 5.81 11.92
C ASN A 20 33.37 5.02 12.78
N HIS A 21 32.68 3.99 12.26
CA HIS A 21 31.77 3.17 13.08
C HIS A 21 32.28 1.77 13.46
N ASP A 22 33.50 1.38 13.05
CA ASP A 22 34.02 0.03 13.29
C ASP A 22 34.78 -0.17 14.62
N LYS A 23 34.98 0.86 15.44
CA LYS A 23 35.74 0.74 16.70
C LYS A 23 34.92 0.62 17.98
N GLU A 24 33.60 0.83 17.96
CA GLU A 24 32.79 0.80 19.19
C GLU A 24 31.97 -0.50 19.38
N LEU A 25 31.87 -1.35 18.35
CA LEU A 25 31.12 -2.61 18.43
C LEU A 25 31.94 -3.80 18.98
N LYS A 26 33.26 -3.67 19.13
CA LYS A 26 34.13 -4.76 19.64
C LYS A 26 34.26 -4.82 21.17
N ALA A 27 33.74 -3.85 21.92
CA ALA A 27 33.90 -3.81 23.38
C ALA A 27 32.65 -4.27 24.18
N LYS A 28 31.53 -4.58 23.52
CA LYS A 28 30.28 -5.03 24.18
C LYS A 28 29.96 -6.52 24.02
N LEU A 29 30.92 -7.34 23.59
CA LEU A 29 30.74 -8.78 23.37
C LEU A 29 31.37 -9.70 24.44
N ALA A 30 31.87 -9.15 25.56
CA ALA A 30 32.63 -9.93 26.55
C ALA A 30 31.92 -10.21 27.89
N GLN A 31 30.61 -9.94 28.04
CA GLN A 31 29.89 -10.11 29.32
C GLN A 31 28.64 -11.01 29.25
N ILE A 32 28.58 -11.97 28.33
CA ILE A 32 27.56 -13.03 28.35
C ILE A 32 28.26 -14.39 28.42
N ALA A 33 28.96 -14.62 29.51
CA ALA A 33 29.54 -15.91 29.84
C ALA A 33 29.41 -16.11 31.34
N GLN A 34 28.23 -16.61 31.76
CA GLN A 34 27.96 -17.43 32.96
C GLN A 34 26.47 -17.37 33.28
N ALA A 35 25.69 -18.20 32.60
CA ALA A 35 24.41 -18.66 33.11
C ALA A 35 24.46 -20.19 33.12
N GLU A 36 24.21 -20.75 34.30
CA GLU A 36 24.35 -22.16 34.64
C GLU A 36 23.39 -23.06 33.83
N PRO A 37 23.75 -24.33 33.60
CA PRO A 37 22.91 -25.30 32.90
C PRO A 37 21.72 -25.70 33.79
N SER A 38 20.63 -24.95 33.67
CA SER A 38 19.35 -25.35 34.25
C SER A 38 18.81 -26.59 33.52
N LYS A 39 18.48 -27.60 34.33
CA LYS A 39 17.96 -28.92 33.98
C LYS A 39 17.06 -28.92 32.74
N THR A 40 17.46 -29.74 31.78
CA THR A 40 16.74 -30.19 30.60
C THR A 40 15.33 -30.67 30.94
N ALA A 41 14.35 -29.78 30.85
CA ALA A 41 12.98 -30.20 30.60
C ALA A 41 12.93 -30.63 29.13
N VAL A 42 12.62 -31.91 28.90
CA VAL A 42 12.35 -32.48 27.58
C VAL A 42 11.10 -31.78 27.04
N VAL A 43 11.29 -30.64 26.39
CA VAL A 43 10.26 -29.98 25.60
C VAL A 43 10.04 -30.89 24.40
N LYS A 44 8.93 -31.64 24.43
CA LYS A 44 8.40 -32.33 23.25
C LYS A 44 8.33 -31.31 22.12
N GLU A 45 9.23 -31.46 21.16
CA GLU A 45 9.26 -30.71 19.91
C GLU A 45 7.91 -30.89 19.23
N LEU A 46 7.04 -29.89 19.38
CA LEU A 46 5.75 -29.83 18.70
C LEU A 46 6.07 -29.68 17.21
N LYS A 47 5.98 -30.80 16.49
CA LYS A 47 6.03 -30.86 15.03
C LYS A 47 5.15 -29.73 14.49
N PRO A 48 5.65 -28.86 13.58
CA PRO A 48 4.84 -27.82 12.98
C PRO A 48 3.66 -28.50 12.29
N THR A 49 2.47 -28.34 12.85
CA THR A 49 1.22 -28.82 12.26
C THR A 49 1.05 -28.07 10.95
N THR A 50 1.33 -28.75 9.83
CA THR A 50 1.05 -28.24 8.50
C THR A 50 -0.45 -27.97 8.43
N ALA A 51 -0.84 -26.69 8.50
CA ALA A 51 -2.24 -26.31 8.46
C ALA A 51 -2.85 -26.83 7.16
N THR A 52 -3.94 -27.60 7.26
CA THR A 52 -4.64 -28.14 6.10
C THR A 52 -5.09 -27.00 5.20
N GLU A 53 -4.60 -27.02 3.97
CA GLU A 53 -5.00 -26.06 2.95
C GLU A 53 -6.40 -26.41 2.44
N ARG A 54 -7.30 -25.43 2.43
CA ARG A 54 -8.67 -25.60 1.92
C ARG A 54 -9.06 -24.43 1.03
N THR A 55 -10.02 -24.67 0.16
CA THR A 55 -10.62 -23.66 -0.72
C THR A 55 -12.08 -23.53 -0.31
N SER A 56 -12.48 -22.33 0.12
CA SER A 56 -13.85 -22.06 0.58
C SER A 56 -14.26 -20.67 0.12
N LEU A 57 -15.12 -20.62 -0.90
CA LEU A 57 -15.65 -19.36 -1.42
C LEU A 57 -16.48 -18.63 -0.36
N SER A 58 -17.24 -19.37 0.46
CA SER A 58 -18.03 -18.75 1.53
C SER A 58 -17.16 -18.01 2.53
N GLU A 59 -16.02 -18.57 2.93
CA GLU A 59 -15.05 -17.90 3.80
C GLU A 59 -14.38 -16.72 3.11
N LEU A 60 -13.97 -16.86 1.85
CA LEU A 60 -13.40 -15.77 1.05
C LEU A 60 -14.34 -14.54 1.04
N TYR A 61 -15.65 -14.79 0.91
CA TYR A 61 -16.66 -13.73 0.74
C TYR A 61 -17.20 -13.12 2.03
N ASN A 62 -17.16 -13.86 3.15
CA ASN A 62 -17.78 -13.44 4.40
C ASN A 62 -16.80 -12.69 5.33
N GLN A 63 -15.54 -12.54 4.92
CA GLN A 63 -14.49 -11.94 5.73
C GLN A 63 -13.84 -10.77 5.00
N ASN A 64 -13.39 -9.77 5.77
CA ASN A 64 -12.39 -8.85 5.27
C ASN A 64 -11.00 -9.40 5.60
N TRP A 65 -10.05 -9.05 4.76
CA TRP A 65 -8.70 -9.58 4.81
C TRP A 65 -7.73 -8.41 4.95
N GLN A 66 -6.76 -8.52 5.84
CA GLN A 66 -5.69 -7.56 5.99
C GLN A 66 -4.38 -8.19 5.57
N MET A 67 -3.61 -7.50 4.73
CA MET A 67 -2.30 -7.98 4.31
C MET A 67 -1.39 -8.14 5.52
N SER A 68 -0.82 -9.33 5.67
CA SER A 68 0.16 -9.63 6.71
C SER A 68 1.57 -9.71 6.14
N ARG A 69 1.76 -10.29 4.94
CA ARG A 69 3.10 -10.51 4.37
C ARG A 69 3.10 -10.57 2.85
N ILE A 70 4.18 -10.10 2.24
CA ILE A 70 4.55 -10.34 0.83
C ILE A 70 5.81 -11.21 0.81
N LEU A 71 5.82 -12.25 -0.04
CA LEU A 71 6.81 -13.34 0.02
C LEU A 71 7.71 -13.45 -1.23
N ILE A 72 7.44 -12.68 -2.29
CA ILE A 72 8.18 -12.79 -3.57
C ILE A 72 9.41 -11.89 -3.67
N SER A 73 9.49 -10.81 -2.90
CA SER A 73 10.59 -9.85 -3.01
C SER A 73 11.43 -9.82 -1.75
N ASN A 74 12.71 -10.21 -1.86
CA ASN A 74 13.65 -10.29 -0.73
C ASN A 74 13.95 -8.92 -0.09
N ASN A 75 13.55 -7.80 -0.72
CA ASN A 75 13.92 -6.45 -0.30
C ASN A 75 12.73 -5.50 -0.13
N PHE A 76 11.48 -5.97 -0.23
CA PHE A 76 10.32 -5.12 -0.04
C PHE A 76 9.68 -5.33 1.31
N ILE A 77 9.70 -4.27 2.13
CA ILE A 77 9.00 -4.24 3.41
C ILE A 77 7.73 -3.45 3.17
N ALA A 78 6.63 -4.17 2.90
CA ALA A 78 5.32 -3.56 2.97
C ALA A 78 5.06 -3.19 4.43
N HIS A 79 4.47 -2.01 4.68
CA HIS A 79 3.97 -1.73 6.01
C HIS A 79 2.81 -2.68 6.29
N GLU A 80 3.06 -3.63 7.18
CA GLU A 80 2.04 -4.56 7.66
C GLU A 80 0.85 -3.73 8.17
N ASN A 81 -0.38 -4.18 7.87
CA ASN A 81 -1.64 -3.55 8.27
C ASN A 81 -2.15 -2.39 7.40
N HIS A 82 -1.41 -1.92 6.40
CA HIS A 82 -1.87 -0.83 5.54
C HIS A 82 -2.94 -1.26 4.54
N TRP A 83 -2.93 -2.52 4.11
CA TRP A 83 -3.83 -3.01 3.08
C TRP A 83 -4.96 -3.86 3.65
N GLN A 84 -6.17 -3.53 3.25
CA GLN A 84 -7.40 -4.22 3.60
C GLN A 84 -8.15 -4.59 2.32
N PHE A 85 -8.73 -5.78 2.26
CA PHE A 85 -9.40 -6.36 1.10
C PHE A 85 -10.74 -6.95 1.51
N GLY A 86 -11.74 -6.79 0.65
CA GLY A 86 -13.04 -7.42 0.80
C GLY A 86 -13.49 -7.99 -0.53
N PHE A 87 -13.85 -9.26 -0.54
CA PHE A 87 -14.33 -9.98 -1.72
C PHE A 87 -15.82 -10.25 -1.53
N ASN A 88 -16.65 -9.92 -2.52
CA ASN A 88 -18.09 -10.14 -2.44
C ASN A 88 -18.52 -11.29 -3.33
N LYS A 89 -19.62 -11.95 -2.94
CA LYS A 89 -20.28 -13.04 -3.71
C LYS A 89 -20.66 -12.66 -5.14
N ASN A 90 -20.80 -11.37 -5.43
CA ASN A 90 -21.14 -10.85 -6.76
C ASN A 90 -19.92 -10.68 -7.70
N GLY A 91 -18.75 -11.22 -7.32
CA GLY A 91 -17.52 -11.09 -8.11
C GLY A 91 -16.95 -9.68 -8.11
N LYS A 92 -17.29 -8.82 -7.13
CA LYS A 92 -16.68 -7.51 -6.93
C LYS A 92 -15.79 -7.51 -5.70
N TYR A 93 -14.62 -6.91 -5.81
CA TYR A 93 -13.75 -6.68 -4.67
C TYR A 93 -13.59 -5.19 -4.39
N LYS A 94 -13.23 -4.90 -3.15
CA LYS A 94 -12.79 -3.60 -2.69
C LYS A 94 -11.47 -3.76 -1.95
N ALA A 95 -10.56 -2.81 -2.10
CA ALA A 95 -9.37 -2.76 -1.28
C ALA A 95 -9.06 -1.32 -0.87
N PHE A 96 -8.39 -1.16 0.25
CA PHE A 96 -7.88 0.13 0.71
C PHE A 96 -6.51 -0.07 1.30
N GLY A 97 -5.54 0.72 0.83
CA GLY A 97 -4.22 0.76 1.44
C GLY A 97 -3.34 1.83 0.84
N ALA A 98 -2.22 2.08 1.53
CA ALA A 98 -1.31 3.20 1.29
C ALA A 98 -2.01 4.58 1.37
N CYS A 99 -2.74 4.93 0.32
CA CYS A 99 -3.47 6.18 0.15
C CYS A 99 -4.67 6.04 -0.81
N ASN A 100 -4.78 4.91 -1.49
CA ASN A 100 -5.68 4.72 -2.61
C ASN A 100 -6.69 3.61 -2.32
N TYR A 101 -7.88 3.80 -2.85
CA TYR A 101 -8.95 2.81 -2.81
C TYR A 101 -9.01 2.09 -4.14
N LEU A 102 -9.13 0.77 -4.09
CA LEU A 102 -9.26 -0.09 -5.26
C LEU A 102 -10.64 -0.71 -5.33
N THR A 103 -11.15 -0.78 -6.55
CA THR A 103 -12.30 -1.62 -6.89
C THR A 103 -12.07 -2.36 -8.18
N GLY A 104 -12.81 -3.45 -8.34
CA GLY A 104 -12.90 -4.09 -9.63
C GLY A 104 -13.73 -5.35 -9.54
N LYS A 105 -13.58 -6.17 -10.57
CA LYS A 105 -14.18 -7.51 -10.63
C LYS A 105 -13.12 -8.56 -10.36
N PHE A 106 -13.53 -9.70 -9.83
CA PHE A 106 -12.70 -10.88 -9.68
C PHE A 106 -13.54 -12.14 -9.94
N ASN A 107 -12.87 -13.22 -10.30
CA ASN A 107 -13.45 -14.56 -10.42
C ASN A 107 -12.71 -15.47 -9.45
N ALA A 108 -13.46 -16.32 -8.74
CA ALA A 108 -12.91 -17.37 -7.90
C ALA A 108 -13.79 -18.61 -7.99
N SER A 109 -13.19 -19.79 -7.84
CA SER A 109 -13.88 -21.09 -7.86
C SER A 109 -13.49 -21.96 -6.66
N ASP A 110 -14.31 -22.97 -6.37
CA ASP A 110 -14.10 -23.87 -5.22
C ASP A 110 -12.86 -24.77 -5.35
N ASP A 111 -12.26 -24.86 -6.54
CA ASP A 111 -10.96 -25.51 -6.78
C ASP A 111 -9.75 -24.62 -6.39
N GLY A 112 -10.01 -23.38 -5.96
CA GLY A 112 -8.98 -22.43 -5.60
C GLY A 112 -8.50 -21.55 -6.74
N ALA A 113 -9.05 -21.65 -7.96
CA ALA A 113 -8.68 -20.70 -9.01
C ALA A 113 -9.11 -19.28 -8.61
N PHE A 114 -8.25 -18.30 -8.89
CA PHE A 114 -8.47 -16.90 -8.54
C PHE A 114 -7.94 -16.00 -9.65
N ARG A 115 -8.74 -15.04 -10.11
CA ARG A 115 -8.27 -14.03 -11.06
C ARG A 115 -8.92 -12.69 -10.79
N LEU A 116 -8.09 -11.65 -10.75
CA LEU A 116 -8.55 -10.28 -10.74
C LEU A 116 -8.76 -9.77 -12.16
N GLY A 117 -9.85 -9.04 -12.35
CA GLY A 117 -10.14 -8.31 -13.57
C GLY A 117 -9.46 -6.94 -13.58
N LYS A 118 -10.03 -6.02 -14.37
CA LYS A 118 -9.55 -4.64 -14.44
C LYS A 118 -9.66 -3.97 -13.06
N LEU A 119 -8.54 -3.40 -12.62
CA LEU A 119 -8.44 -2.55 -11.43
C LEU A 119 -8.88 -1.12 -11.74
N GLU A 120 -9.65 -0.55 -10.83
CA GLU A 120 -9.98 0.85 -10.74
C GLU A 120 -9.40 1.39 -9.44
N THR A 121 -8.61 2.47 -9.50
CA THR A 121 -7.98 3.09 -8.32
C THR A 121 -8.41 4.55 -8.21
N SER A 122 -8.58 5.05 -6.97
CA SER A 122 -8.59 6.50 -6.75
C SER A 122 -7.17 7.01 -6.96
N LEU A 123 -6.89 7.78 -8.01
CA LEU A 123 -5.54 8.25 -8.31
C LEU A 123 -5.11 9.40 -7.37
N ASN A 124 -5.05 9.17 -6.05
CA ASN A 124 -4.53 10.18 -5.13
C ASN A 124 -3.00 10.16 -5.17
N ASP A 125 -2.41 11.35 -5.11
CA ASP A 125 -0.96 11.53 -5.14
C ASP A 125 -0.39 11.35 -3.72
N CYS A 126 0.27 10.21 -3.50
CA CYS A 126 0.87 9.84 -2.23
C CYS A 126 2.31 9.34 -2.44
N PRO A 127 3.29 10.26 -2.46
CA PRO A 127 4.66 9.96 -2.89
C PRO A 127 5.36 8.95 -1.97
N GLU A 128 5.02 8.89 -0.69
CA GLU A 128 5.64 7.99 0.29
C GLU A 128 5.25 6.52 0.10
N SER A 129 4.14 6.23 -0.60
CA SER A 129 3.57 4.87 -0.67
C SER A 129 3.36 4.36 -2.10
N LYS A 130 3.92 5.06 -3.09
CA LYS A 130 3.75 4.73 -4.51
C LYS A 130 4.32 3.37 -4.86
N ASP A 131 5.52 3.06 -4.37
CA ASP A 131 6.20 1.79 -4.68
C ASP A 131 5.47 0.60 -4.02
N GLU A 132 4.92 0.82 -2.81
CA GLU A 132 4.09 -0.17 -2.13
C GLU A 132 2.81 -0.49 -2.89
N GLU A 133 2.11 0.54 -3.36
CA GLU A 133 0.90 0.37 -4.16
C GLU A 133 1.15 -0.39 -5.45
N VAL A 134 2.20 -0.02 -6.20
CA VAL A 134 2.58 -0.72 -7.44
C VAL A 134 2.91 -2.18 -7.17
N MET A 135 3.63 -2.48 -6.09
CA MET A 135 3.98 -3.86 -5.76
C MET A 135 2.73 -4.67 -5.40
N VAL A 136 1.88 -4.17 -4.51
CA VAL A 136 0.66 -4.86 -4.11
C VAL A 136 -0.25 -5.10 -5.32
N PHE A 137 -0.38 -4.13 -6.22
CA PHE A 137 -1.17 -4.28 -7.45
C PHE A 137 -0.65 -5.38 -8.35
N ASN A 138 0.67 -5.41 -8.57
CA ASN A 138 1.28 -6.43 -9.40
C ASN A 138 1.08 -7.83 -8.80
N MET A 139 1.24 -7.98 -7.48
CA MET A 139 1.01 -9.26 -6.81
C MET A 139 -0.45 -9.73 -6.96
N LEU A 140 -1.41 -8.82 -6.80
CA LEU A 140 -2.83 -9.10 -6.98
C LEU A 140 -3.15 -9.52 -8.42
N LEU A 141 -2.63 -8.81 -9.41
CA LEU A 141 -2.82 -9.13 -10.82
C LEU A 141 -2.18 -10.46 -11.25
N MET A 142 -1.07 -10.83 -10.61
CA MET A 142 -0.36 -12.07 -10.91
C MET A 142 -0.98 -13.30 -10.25
N ALA A 143 -1.83 -13.12 -9.24
CA ALA A 143 -2.41 -14.23 -8.50
C ALA A 143 -3.34 -15.04 -9.42
N ASP A 144 -3.10 -16.33 -9.49
CA ASP A 144 -3.88 -17.29 -10.29
C ASP A 144 -4.69 -18.26 -9.42
N SER A 145 -4.36 -18.33 -8.13
CA SER A 145 -4.98 -19.23 -7.17
C SER A 145 -4.98 -18.66 -5.76
N PHE A 146 -5.94 -19.10 -4.96
CA PHE A 146 -6.07 -18.77 -3.56
C PHE A 146 -6.25 -20.03 -2.72
N ALA A 147 -5.89 -19.92 -1.45
CA ALA A 147 -6.19 -20.94 -0.47
C ALA A 147 -6.37 -20.34 0.92
N ILE A 148 -7.06 -21.07 1.78
CA ILE A 148 -7.29 -20.70 3.17
C ILE A 148 -6.55 -21.70 4.06
N GLN A 149 -5.69 -21.18 4.93
CA GLN A 149 -4.88 -21.94 5.88
C GLN A 149 -5.17 -21.43 7.29
N GLY A 150 -6.14 -22.04 7.96
CA GLY A 150 -6.68 -21.52 9.22
C GLY A 150 -7.34 -20.16 9.01
N GLU A 151 -6.82 -19.13 9.69
CA GLU A 151 -7.30 -17.74 9.61
C GLU A 151 -6.54 -16.89 8.58
N ARG A 152 -5.86 -17.54 7.63
CA ARG A 152 -5.08 -16.87 6.60
C ARG A 152 -5.60 -17.17 5.22
N LEU A 153 -5.78 -16.12 4.43
CA LEU A 153 -5.93 -16.20 2.98
C LEU A 153 -4.54 -16.09 2.36
N VAL A 154 -4.22 -17.04 1.49
CA VAL A 154 -2.94 -17.17 0.83
C VAL A 154 -3.18 -17.01 -0.67
N LEU A 155 -2.54 -16.03 -1.30
CA LEU A 155 -2.59 -15.82 -2.74
C LEU A 155 -1.34 -16.39 -3.39
N LYS A 156 -1.51 -17.11 -4.49
CA LYS A 156 -0.46 -17.86 -5.17
C LYS A 156 -0.41 -17.52 -6.66
N SER A 157 0.76 -17.73 -7.25
CA SER A 157 0.98 -17.70 -8.70
C SER A 157 1.93 -18.81 -9.08
N GLY A 158 1.54 -19.66 -10.03
CA GLY A 158 2.33 -20.82 -10.44
C GLY A 158 2.68 -21.76 -9.27
N GLY A 159 1.76 -21.91 -8.32
CA GLY A 159 1.94 -22.73 -7.11
C GLY A 159 2.84 -22.13 -6.02
N ARG A 160 3.40 -20.92 -6.22
CA ARG A 160 4.21 -20.23 -5.22
C ARG A 160 3.38 -19.22 -4.46
N VAL A 161 3.56 -19.17 -3.13
CA VAL A 161 2.90 -18.16 -2.29
C VAL A 161 3.50 -16.79 -2.54
N MET A 162 2.63 -15.82 -2.79
CA MET A 162 3.01 -14.43 -3.07
C MET A 162 2.65 -13.50 -1.93
N MET A 163 1.46 -13.68 -1.37
CA MET A 163 0.88 -12.79 -0.39
C MET A 163 0.09 -13.60 0.63
N GLU A 164 0.27 -13.26 1.91
CA GLU A 164 -0.56 -13.73 3.00
C GLU A 164 -1.43 -12.57 3.49
N LEU A 165 -2.68 -12.90 3.78
CA LEU A 165 -3.64 -12.03 4.42
C LEU A 165 -4.24 -12.74 5.62
N ARG A 166 -4.56 -11.98 6.67
CA ARG A 166 -5.26 -12.48 7.86
C ARG A 166 -6.67 -11.92 7.92
N VAL A 167 -7.53 -12.57 8.68
CA VAL A 167 -8.88 -12.05 8.96
C VAL A 167 -8.80 -10.66 9.59
N TYR A 168 -9.70 -9.78 9.17
CA TYR A 168 -9.82 -8.42 9.67
C TYR A 168 -11.28 -8.11 10.03
N ASP A 169 -11.51 -7.83 11.31
CA ASP A 169 -12.87 -7.70 11.84
C ASP A 169 -13.54 -6.36 11.52
N GLN A 170 -12.77 -5.36 11.06
CA GLN A 170 -13.33 -4.04 10.76
C GLN A 170 -13.86 -3.98 9.32
N GLU A 171 -14.99 -3.32 9.14
CA GLU A 171 -15.50 -3.04 7.81
C GLU A 171 -14.58 -2.05 7.07
N ILE A 172 -14.28 -2.39 5.82
CA ILE A 172 -13.58 -1.47 4.91
C ILE A 172 -14.54 -0.32 4.56
N ASN A 173 -14.42 0.77 5.31
CA ASN A 173 -15.22 1.97 5.14
C ASN A 173 -14.42 3.05 4.39
N VAL A 174 -14.83 3.30 3.14
CA VAL A 174 -14.24 4.31 2.24
C VAL A 174 -14.25 5.72 2.85
N GLN A 175 -15.13 6.01 3.82
CA GLN A 175 -15.12 7.30 4.50
C GLN A 175 -13.91 7.50 5.42
N MET A 176 -13.29 6.44 5.94
CA MET A 176 -12.09 6.57 6.77
C MET A 176 -10.93 7.16 5.96
N ALA A 177 -10.81 6.76 4.68
CA ALA A 177 -9.86 7.34 3.73
C ALA A 177 -10.10 8.83 3.49
N LYS A 178 -11.36 9.26 3.34
CA LYS A 178 -11.68 10.68 3.13
C LYS A 178 -11.38 11.54 4.36
N ARG A 179 -11.41 10.97 5.57
CA ARG A 179 -11.22 11.71 6.82
C ARG A 179 -9.76 12.01 7.14
N SER A 180 -8.81 11.17 6.74
CA SER A 180 -7.37 11.39 6.99
C SER A 180 -6.86 12.68 6.32
N HIS A 181 -7.31 12.96 5.10
CA HIS A 181 -6.87 14.15 4.35
C HIS A 181 -7.54 15.45 4.83
N SER A 182 -8.82 15.40 5.20
CA SER A 182 -9.59 16.60 5.59
C SER A 182 -9.09 17.31 6.86
N LYS A 183 -8.31 16.63 7.72
CA LYS A 183 -7.81 17.20 8.97
C LYS A 183 -6.54 18.06 8.79
N LYS A 184 -5.75 17.85 7.74
CA LYS A 184 -4.48 18.58 7.55
C LYS A 184 -4.72 19.99 7.00
N ASP A 185 -5.73 20.18 6.14
CA ASP A 185 -6.03 21.49 5.54
C ASP A 185 -6.81 22.44 6.47
N LYS A 186 -7.57 21.89 7.44
CA LYS A 186 -8.36 22.73 8.35
C LYS A 186 -7.51 23.42 9.43
N LYS A 187 -6.29 22.95 9.69
CA LYS A 187 -5.37 23.57 10.66
C LYS A 187 -4.63 24.77 10.05
N SER A 188 -4.31 24.77 8.75
CA SER A 188 -3.57 25.87 8.11
C SER A 188 -4.41 27.12 7.80
N LEU A 189 -5.74 26.99 7.75
CA LEU A 189 -6.65 28.13 7.51
C LEU A 189 -7.03 28.90 8.77
N LYS A 190 -6.82 28.36 9.98
CA LYS A 190 -7.21 29.02 11.23
C LYS A 190 -6.15 30.03 11.72
N ASP A 191 -4.89 29.85 11.35
CA ASP A 191 -3.80 30.77 11.72
C ASP A 191 -3.71 32.01 10.83
N ARG A 192 -4.46 32.07 9.72
CA ARG A 192 -4.47 33.21 8.80
C ARG A 192 -5.61 34.20 9.03
N LYS A 193 -6.47 33.99 10.03
CA LYS A 193 -7.67 34.83 10.27
C LYS A 193 -7.51 35.87 11.39
N THR A 194 -6.35 36.01 12.02
CA THR A 194 -6.09 37.00 13.08
C THR A 194 -5.20 38.18 12.67
N SER A 195 -4.74 38.29 11.42
CA SER A 195 -3.93 39.41 10.94
C SER A 195 -4.50 40.10 9.70
N LYS A 196 -5.74 40.62 9.78
CA LYS A 196 -6.19 41.63 8.80
C LYS A 196 -7.21 42.60 9.39
N ALA A 197 -6.75 43.38 10.36
CA ALA A 197 -7.38 44.65 10.67
C ALA A 197 -6.88 45.73 9.70
N LYS A 198 -7.84 46.40 9.06
CA LYS A 198 -7.76 47.68 8.34
C LYS A 198 -6.88 47.77 7.09
N SER A 199 -7.54 47.80 5.92
CA SER A 199 -7.26 48.80 4.88
C SER A 199 -8.49 49.04 4.00
N PRO A 200 -8.67 50.27 3.45
CA PRO A 200 -9.97 50.78 3.06
C PRO A 200 -10.36 50.52 1.60
N LYS A 201 -11.68 50.41 1.47
CA LYS A 201 -12.58 50.52 0.32
C LYS A 201 -12.06 51.42 -0.82
N ALA A 202 -11.88 50.86 -2.02
CA ALA A 202 -11.84 51.62 -3.27
C ALA A 202 -12.54 50.88 -4.43
N LYS A 203 -13.75 51.38 -4.70
CA LYS A 203 -14.48 51.55 -5.96
C LYS A 203 -14.28 50.59 -7.16
N ALA A 204 -15.40 49.93 -7.46
CA ALA A 204 -16.01 49.65 -8.76
C ALA A 204 -15.25 50.04 -10.04
N SER A 205 -15.10 49.08 -10.95
CA SER A 205 -15.24 49.34 -12.39
C SER A 205 -15.84 48.12 -13.10
N LYS A 206 -16.98 48.35 -13.77
CA LYS A 206 -17.64 47.45 -14.72
C LYS A 206 -16.74 47.29 -15.95
N LYS A 207 -16.56 46.05 -16.44
CA LYS A 207 -16.32 45.83 -17.88
C LYS A 207 -17.03 44.56 -18.37
N LYS A 208 -18.16 44.78 -19.05
CA LYS A 208 -18.80 43.88 -20.03
C LYS A 208 -17.79 43.54 -21.12
N THR A 209 -17.61 42.27 -21.50
CA THR A 209 -17.32 41.91 -22.91
C THR A 209 -17.82 40.51 -23.30
N LYS A 210 -18.81 40.52 -24.20
CA LYS A 210 -19.13 39.65 -25.36
C LYS A 210 -18.80 38.13 -25.35
N LYS A 211 -19.88 37.35 -25.37
CA LYS A 211 -20.35 36.47 -26.48
C LYS A 211 -19.36 36.18 -27.63
N SER A 212 -19.06 34.90 -27.86
CA SER A 212 -18.82 34.33 -29.20
C SER A 212 -19.17 32.84 -29.23
N GLN A 213 -20.15 32.50 -30.07
CA GLN A 213 -20.50 31.15 -30.53
C GLN A 213 -19.48 30.65 -31.55
N SER A 214 -19.27 29.34 -31.62
CA SER A 214 -18.86 28.57 -32.82
C SER A 214 -18.81 27.09 -32.39
N SER A 215 -19.78 26.22 -32.67
CA SER A 215 -20.16 25.67 -33.98
C SER A 215 -18.99 25.05 -34.74
N GLN A 216 -18.63 23.78 -34.50
CA GLN A 216 -18.10 22.92 -35.57
C GLN A 216 -18.61 21.48 -35.46
N LYS A 217 -19.20 21.08 -36.58
CA LYS A 217 -19.79 19.82 -37.00
C LYS A 217 -18.78 19.19 -37.97
N LYS A 218 -18.45 17.91 -37.82
CA LYS A 218 -17.82 17.04 -38.84
C LYS A 218 -18.10 15.59 -38.42
N THR A 219 -19.08 14.96 -39.07
CA THR A 219 -18.94 13.88 -40.08
C THR A 219 -18.42 12.60 -39.48
#